data_AF-A0A820B5Z1-F1
#
_entry.id   AF-A0A820B5Z1-F1
#
_cell.length_a   1.000
_cell.length_b   1.000
_cell.length_c   1.000
_cell.angle_alpha   90.00
_cell.angle_beta   90.00
_cell.angle_gamma   90.00
#
_symmetry.space_group_name_H-M   'P 1'
#
loop_
_entity.id
_entity.type
_entity.pdbx_description
1 polymer ?
#
loop_
_entity_poly.entity_id
_entity_poly.type
_entity_poly.pdbx_seq_one_letter_code
_entity_poly.pdbx_strand_id
1 'polypeptide(L)'
;MLQVEEIPKNFILFADALIVIAGIFIERRKYQFGLRYYQLVREMFDCVYPRNHSRILLRRAEVYNNIGYVYAEINQFLLALKYCKISVDIDTKLRPSNHPSVATGMNNIP
;
A
#
# COMPACT_ATOMS: atom_id res chain seq x y z
N MET A 1 -23.59 2.68 19.81
CA MET A 1 -22.33 1.91 19.73
C MET A 1 -22.16 1.56 18.25
N LEU A 2 -21.27 2.25 17.53
CA LEU A 2 -21.12 2.07 16.07
C LEU A 2 -20.49 0.70 15.80
N GLN A 3 -21.25 -0.20 15.18
CA GLN A 3 -20.72 -1.45 14.66
C GLN A 3 -19.68 -1.10 13.59
N VAL A 4 -18.46 -1.61 13.76
CA VAL A 4 -17.43 -1.63 12.74
C VAL A 4 -18.03 -2.42 11.57
N GLU A 5 -18.41 -1.75 10.50
CA GLU A 5 -18.88 -2.40 9.27
C GLU A 5 -17.79 -3.39 8.85
N GLU A 6 -18.06 -4.70 9.06
CA GLU A 6 -17.17 -5.76 8.62
C GLU A 6 -16.97 -5.59 7.12
N ILE A 7 -15.75 -5.26 6.72
CA ILE A 7 -15.37 -5.22 5.31
C ILE A 7 -15.80 -6.55 4.69
N PRO A 8 -16.64 -6.57 3.63
CA PRO A 8 -17.09 -7.80 3.02
C PRO A 8 -15.85 -8.64 2.67
N LYS A 9 -15.69 -9.80 3.30
CA LYS A 9 -14.48 -10.63 3.14
C LYS A 9 -14.17 -10.87 1.65
N ASN A 10 -15.21 -10.98 0.84
CA ASN A 10 -15.16 -11.14 -0.61
C ASN A 10 -14.45 -9.98 -1.34
N PHE A 11 -14.63 -8.74 -0.88
CA PHE A 11 -14.00 -7.56 -1.48
C PHE A 11 -12.48 -7.57 -1.27
N ILE A 12 -12.03 -7.85 -0.03
CA ILE A 12 -10.59 -7.91 0.28
C ILE A 12 -9.94 -9.13 -0.38
N LEU A 13 -10.61 -10.29 -0.35
CA LEU A 13 -10.13 -11.49 -1.04
C LEU A 13 -9.95 -11.25 -2.55
N PHE A 14 -10.88 -10.54 -3.18
CA PHE A 14 -10.78 -10.19 -4.59
C PHE A 14 -9.60 -9.23 -4.87
N ALA A 15 -9.43 -8.20 -4.04
CA ALA A 15 -8.28 -7.29 -4.15
C ALA A 15 -6.94 -8.01 -3.95
N ASP A 16 -6.83 -8.88 -2.95
CA ASP A 16 -5.63 -9.67 -2.67
C ASP A 16 -5.29 -10.59 -3.86
N ALA A 17 -6.30 -11.23 -4.46
CA ALA A 17 -6.10 -12.05 -5.66
C ALA A 17 -5.53 -11.24 -6.83
N LEU A 18 -6.03 -10.02 -7.06
CA LEU A 18 -5.52 -9.14 -8.13
C LEU A 18 -4.09 -8.66 -7.85
N ILE A 19 -3.72 -8.41 -6.59
CA ILE A 19 -2.35 -8.08 -6.20
C ILE A 19 -1.40 -9.24 -6.51
N VAL A 20 -1.80 -10.47 -6.20
CA VAL A 20 -1.01 -11.68 -6.51
C VAL A 20 -0.86 -11.86 -8.02
N ILE A 21 -1.95 -11.73 -8.78
CA ILE A 21 -1.92 -11.81 -10.25
C ILE A 21 -0.97 -10.75 -10.81
N ALA A 22 -1.03 -9.51 -10.29
CA ALA A 22 -0.12 -8.45 -10.69
C ALA A 22 1.35 -8.85 -10.46
N GLY A 23 1.67 -9.37 -9.27
CA GLY A 23 3.01 -9.87 -8.93
C GLY A 23 3.54 -10.90 -9.92
N ILE A 24 2.71 -11.88 -10.32
CA ILE A 24 3.06 -12.90 -11.33
C ILE A 24 3.41 -12.26 -12.68
N PHE A 25 2.69 -11.22 -13.11
CA PHE A 25 3.04 -10.49 -14.33
C PHE A 25 4.35 -9.72 -14.20
N ILE A 26 4.64 -9.14 -13.03
CA ILE A 26 5.91 -8.43 -12.78
C ILE A 26 7.09 -9.39 -12.81
N GLU A 27 6.99 -10.57 -12.20
CA GLU A 27 8.01 -11.62 -12.27
C GLU A 27 8.31 -12.03 -13.72
N ARG A 28 7.29 -12.06 -14.57
CA ARG A 28 7.42 -12.31 -16.01
C ARG A 28 7.86 -11.10 -16.83
N ARG A 29 8.30 -10.00 -16.18
CA ARG A 29 8.67 -8.71 -16.80
C ARG A 29 7.57 -8.09 -17.66
N LYS A 30 6.31 -8.49 -17.45
CA LYS A 30 5.13 -7.95 -18.12
C LYS A 30 4.59 -6.76 -17.33
N TYR A 31 5.42 -5.73 -17.18
CA TYR A 31 5.19 -4.59 -16.29
C TYR A 31 3.88 -3.83 -16.57
N GLN A 32 3.52 -3.66 -17.85
CA GLN A 32 2.27 -2.99 -18.25
C GLN A 32 1.02 -3.71 -17.72
N PHE A 33 1.01 -5.04 -17.75
CA PHE A 33 -0.11 -5.82 -17.24
C PHE A 33 -0.17 -5.73 -15.72
N GLY A 34 0.95 -5.90 -15.02
CA GLY A 34 0.98 -5.79 -13.56
C GLY A 34 0.56 -4.40 -13.06
N LEU A 35 1.01 -3.32 -13.71
CA LEU A 35 0.56 -1.96 -13.40
C LEU A 35 -0.95 -1.79 -13.57
N ARG A 36 -1.54 -2.37 -14.62
CA ARG A 36 -2.99 -2.31 -14.85
C ARG A 36 -3.77 -2.97 -13.73
N TYR A 37 -3.31 -4.12 -13.22
CA TYR A 37 -3.93 -4.77 -12.08
C TYR A 37 -3.79 -3.97 -10.79
N TYR A 38 -2.61 -3.37 -10.52
CA TYR A 38 -2.46 -2.48 -9.36
C TYR A 38 -3.33 -1.22 -9.46
N GLN A 39 -3.50 -0.64 -10.64
CA GLN A 39 -4.41 0.48 -10.88
C GLN A 39 -5.87 0.10 -10.62
N LEU A 40 -6.30 -1.08 -11.09
CA LEU A 40 -7.63 -1.61 -10.83
C LEU A 40 -7.89 -1.75 -9.32
N VAL A 41 -6.94 -2.31 -8.58
CA VAL A 41 -7.06 -2.44 -7.12
C VAL A 41 -7.16 -1.07 -6.44
N ARG A 42 -6.42 -0.07 -6.91
CA ARG A 42 -6.52 1.30 -6.40
C ARG A 42 -7.90 1.89 -6.63
N GLU A 43 -8.44 1.77 -7.84
CA GLU A 43 -9.80 2.23 -8.20
C GLU A 43 -10.86 1.54 -7.34
N MET A 44 -10.73 0.24 -7.09
CA MET A 44 -11.63 -0.47 -6.17
C MET A 44 -11.59 0.13 -4.76
N PHE A 45 -10.40 0.41 -4.22
CA PHE A 45 -10.29 1.02 -2.90
C PHE A 45 -10.81 2.46 -2.85
N ASP A 46 -10.76 3.21 -3.95
CA ASP A 46 -11.32 4.56 -4.07
C ASP A 46 -12.85 4.57 -4.18
N CYS A 47 -13.43 3.64 -4.93
CA CYS A 47 -14.89 3.56 -5.14
C CYS A 47 -15.65 3.06 -3.91
N VAL A 48 -15.07 2.15 -3.13
CA VAL A 48 -15.82 1.48 -2.04
C VAL A 48 -15.70 2.24 -0.72
N TYR A 49 -14.59 2.97 -0.46
CA TYR A 49 -14.41 3.65 0.83
C TYR A 49 -13.58 4.93 0.76
N PRO A 50 -14.20 6.12 0.75
CA PRO A 50 -13.49 7.38 0.95
C PRO A 50 -13.01 7.62 2.39
N ARG A 51 -13.28 6.73 3.37
CA ARG A 51 -12.92 6.94 4.80
C ARG A 51 -12.13 5.78 5.42
N ASN A 52 -10.89 6.11 5.81
CA ASN A 52 -10.12 5.69 7.00
C ASN A 52 -10.31 4.32 7.67
N HIS A 53 -10.66 3.24 6.96
CA HIS A 53 -10.52 1.90 7.54
C HIS A 53 -9.05 1.44 7.47
N SER A 54 -8.40 1.31 8.63
CA SER A 54 -6.95 1.04 8.73
C SER A 54 -6.49 -0.16 7.88
N ARG A 55 -7.27 -1.25 7.83
CA ARG A 55 -6.98 -2.42 6.99
C ARG A 55 -6.92 -2.10 5.49
N ILE A 56 -7.83 -1.27 4.97
CA ILE A 56 -7.85 -0.89 3.54
C ILE A 56 -6.70 0.05 3.24
N LEU A 57 -6.45 1.03 4.12
CA LEU A 57 -5.32 1.94 3.96
C LEU A 57 -3.98 1.17 3.95
N LEU A 58 -3.86 0.11 4.76
CA LEU A 58 -2.69 -0.78 4.74
C LEU A 58 -2.49 -1.45 3.37
N ARG A 59 -3.57 -2.00 2.80
CA ARG A 59 -3.52 -2.59 1.45
C ARG A 59 -3.20 -1.55 0.38
N ARG A 60 -3.66 -0.30 0.52
CA ARG A 60 -3.27 0.80 -0.37
C ARG A 60 -1.78 1.09 -0.29
N ALA A 61 -1.20 1.09 0.91
CA ALA A 61 0.25 1.27 1.09
C ALA A 61 1.05 0.17 0.39
N GLU A 62 0.64 -1.10 0.54
CA GLU A 62 1.25 -2.25 -0.16
C GLU A 62 1.18 -2.09 -1.68
N VAL A 63 0.02 -1.72 -2.22
CA VAL A 63 -0.17 -1.49 -3.67
C VAL A 63 0.72 -0.34 -4.18
N TYR A 64 0.80 0.77 -3.45
CA TYR A 64 1.68 1.88 -3.84
C TYR A 64 3.15 1.50 -3.80
N ASN A 65 3.58 0.69 -2.82
CA ASN A 65 4.94 0.16 -2.79
C ASN A 65 5.22 -0.71 -4.03
N ASN A 66 4.30 -1.59 -4.39
CA ASN A 66 4.45 -2.45 -5.55
C ASN A 66 4.47 -1.66 -6.87
N ILE A 67 3.64 -0.62 -6.99
CA ILE A 67 3.70 0.30 -8.13
C ILE A 67 5.07 0.99 -8.19
N GLY A 68 5.59 1.44 -7.04
CA GLY A 68 6.92 2.03 -6.93
C GLY A 68 8.02 1.08 -7.39
N TYR A 69 7.97 -0.17 -6.96
CA TYR A 69 8.87 -1.24 -7.40
C TYR A 69 8.83 -1.43 -8.92
N VAL A 70 7.63 -1.50 -9.52
CA VAL A 70 7.50 -1.66 -10.97
C VAL A 70 8.08 -0.46 -11.73
N TYR A 71 7.89 0.76 -11.24
CA TYR A 71 8.52 1.93 -11.85
C TYR A 71 10.04 1.93 -11.73
N ALA A 72 10.60 1.38 -10.64
CA ALA A 72 12.04 1.18 -10.51
C ALA A 72 12.56 0.17 -11.55
N GLU A 73 11.85 -0.94 -11.75
CA GLU A 73 12.20 -1.97 -12.74
C GLU A 73 12.21 -1.46 -14.19
N ILE A 74 11.42 -0.44 -14.52
CA ILE A 74 11.40 0.20 -15.85
C ILE A 74 12.22 1.49 -15.92
N ASN A 75 13.14 1.71 -14.96
CA ASN A 75 14.05 2.87 -14.87
C ASN A 75 13.36 4.24 -14.74
N GLN A 76 12.10 4.27 -14.27
CA GLN A 76 11.36 5.50 -14.01
C GLN A 76 11.48 5.93 -12.54
N PHE A 77 12.71 6.23 -12.12
CA PHE A 77 13.06 6.44 -10.71
C PHE A 77 12.28 7.56 -10.02
N LEU A 78 11.95 8.65 -10.72
CA LEU A 78 11.15 9.74 -10.14
C LEU A 78 9.73 9.29 -9.76
N LEU A 79 9.13 8.45 -10.60
CA LEU A 79 7.82 7.88 -10.32
C LEU A 79 7.90 6.81 -9.23
N ALA A 80 8.94 5.98 -9.25
CA ALA A 80 9.20 5.02 -8.18
C ALA A 80 9.29 5.72 -6.81
N LEU A 81 10.11 6.77 -6.70
CA LEU A 81 10.27 7.54 -5.49
C LEU A 81 8.96 8.18 -5.04
N LYS A 82 8.17 8.73 -5.96
CA LYS A 82 6.85 9.31 -5.65
C LYS A 82 5.94 8.27 -5.01
N TYR A 83 5.82 7.09 -5.60
CA TYR A 83 4.92 6.06 -5.10
C TYR A 83 5.40 5.41 -3.80
N CYS A 84 6.71 5.18 -3.64
CA CYS A 84 7.27 4.73 -2.38
C CYS A 84 7.03 5.74 -1.24
N LYS A 85 7.17 7.05 -1.50
CA LYS A 85 6.86 8.10 -0.51
C LYS A 85 5.39 8.06 -0.06
N ILE A 86 4.47 7.85 -0.99
CA ILE A 86 3.03 7.73 -0.67
C ILE A 86 2.79 6.50 0.21
N SER A 87 3.40 5.36 -0.12
CA SER A 87 3.30 4.14 0.68
C SER A 87 3.77 4.35 2.12
N VAL A 88 4.96 4.94 2.29
CA VAL A 88 5.56 5.21 3.60
C VAL A 88 4.73 6.19 4.43
N ASP A 89 4.18 7.24 3.81
CA ASP A 89 3.32 8.21 4.51
C ASP A 89 2.06 7.54 5.10
N ILE A 90 1.43 6.63 4.33
CA ILE A 90 0.27 5.87 4.82
C ILE A 90 0.67 4.92 5.95
N ASP A 91 1.74 4.14 5.76
CA ASP A 91 2.21 3.19 6.77
C ASP A 91 2.59 3.90 8.08
N THR A 92 3.24 5.06 8.00
CA THR A 92 3.63 5.87 9.17
C THR A 92 2.40 6.43 9.91
N LYS A 93 1.35 6.83 9.18
CA LYS A 93 0.10 7.32 9.79
C LYS A 93 -0.71 6.21 10.46
N LEU A 94 -0.67 4.99 9.93
CA LEU A 94 -1.43 3.84 10.45
C LEU A 94 -0.71 3.07 11.55
N ARG A 95 0.61 2.96 11.43
CA ARG A 95 1.51 2.39 12.41
C ARG A 95 2.43 3.51 12.89
N PRO A 96 1.89 4.55 13.56
CA PRO A 96 2.77 5.50 14.22
C PRO A 96 3.67 4.66 15.11
N SER A 97 4.98 4.87 15.01
CA SER A 97 6.00 4.13 15.75
C SER A 97 5.81 4.37 17.25
N ASN A 98 4.81 3.73 17.85
CA ASN A 98 4.64 3.58 19.28
C ASN A 98 5.59 2.47 19.72
N HIS A 99 6.89 2.77 19.61
CA HIS A 99 7.83 2.22 20.56
C HIS A 99 8.18 3.37 21.53
N PRO A 100 7.59 3.39 22.74
CA PRO A 100 8.06 4.24 23.83
C PRO A 100 9.56 4.12 24.09
N SER A 101 10.21 3.04 23.63
CA SER A 101 11.65 2.85 23.73
C SER A 101 12.49 3.67 22.74
N VAL A 102 11.89 4.26 21.69
CA VAL A 102 12.60 5.21 20.81
C VAL A 102 12.62 6.61 21.44
N ALA A 103 11.63 6.94 22.26
CA ALA A 103 11.60 8.21 23.00
C ALA A 103 12.65 8.28 24.11
N THR A 104 13.06 7.14 24.69
CA THR A 104 14.09 7.09 25.73
C THR A 104 15.53 7.14 25.20
N GLY A 105 15.74 7.03 23.89
CA GLY A 105 17.08 7.01 23.27
C GLY A 105 17.62 8.35 22.81
N MET A 106 16.78 9.38 22.64
CA MET A 106 17.20 10.70 22.14
C MET A 106 17.43 11.75 23.25
N ASN A 107 17.43 11.36 24.52
CA ASN A 107 17.72 12.24 25.64
C ASN A 107 19.16 12.14 26.18
N ASN A 108 20.04 11.35 25.57
CA ASN A 108 21.43 11.23 25.98
C ASN A 108 22.37 11.40 24.77
N ILE A 109 22.47 12.63 24.29
CA ILE A 109 23.63 13.14 23.56
C ILE A 109 24.01 14.42 24.31
N PRO A 110 25.28 14.55 24.78
CA PRO A 110 25.66 15.41 25.91
C PRO A 110 25.48 16.90 25.68
#